data_AF-A0A068YBV2-F1
#
_entry.id   AF-A0A068YBV2-F1
#
_cell.length_a   1.000
_cell.length_b   1.000
_cell.length_c   1.000
_cell.angle_alpha   90.00
_cell.angle_beta   90.00
_cell.angle_gamma   90.00
#
_symmetry.space_group_name_H-M   'P 1'
#
loop_
_entity.id
_entity.type
_entity.pdbx_description
1 polymer ?
#
loop_
_entity_poly.entity_id
_entity_poly.type
_entity_poly.pdbx_seq_one_letter_code
_entity_poly.pdbx_strand_id
1 'polypeptide(L)'
;MSDDESRSESASESEEEVSQDETQKQKEEEERRKREEEARREEAAAERQRKQEEKAKREAEEAAKKQRKPGQKRKGLGGLSPEKKRLLKQLIMQKAADEMKAEMKKRQEEKDNYLRSRVQPLQLDGLDNSALAKKVRELHARVAQLEGEKYDWEVKLRRQDIEINELTMKVNDVKGKFVKPVLKKVSKTESQLARIEKKEKTLASFRTQLKSTGQNKFALEEKDEASHKVDFRDQLKPAGEGDAPKEAAEE
;
A
#
# COMPACT_ATOMS: atom_id res chain seq x y z
N MET A 1 48.27 37.12 -68.81
CA MET A 1 47.90 35.75 -69.21
C MET A 1 47.98 34.86 -67.96
N SER A 2 47.19 35.17 -66.92
CA SER A 2 47.23 34.42 -65.65
C SER A 2 45.86 34.29 -64.96
N ASP A 3 44.82 34.93 -65.52
CA ASP A 3 43.46 34.94 -64.96
C ASP A 3 42.50 33.94 -65.65
N ASP A 4 42.96 33.22 -66.69
CA ASP A 4 42.12 32.30 -67.49
C ASP A 4 42.33 30.81 -67.09
N GLU A 5 43.56 30.40 -66.74
CA GLU A 5 43.84 29.02 -66.27
C GLU A 5 43.29 28.76 -64.87
N SER A 6 43.39 29.73 -63.95
CA SER A 6 42.90 29.62 -62.56
C SER A 6 41.37 29.55 -62.44
N ARG A 7 40.65 30.06 -63.46
CA ARG A 7 39.18 29.96 -63.53
C ARG A 7 38.72 28.62 -64.14
N SER A 8 39.58 27.96 -64.90
CA SER A 8 39.30 26.63 -65.48
C SER A 8 39.54 25.51 -64.47
N GLU A 9 40.61 25.59 -63.67
CA GLU A 9 40.92 24.60 -62.62
C GLU A 9 39.91 24.65 -61.46
N SER A 10 39.46 25.85 -61.07
CA SER A 10 38.41 26.01 -60.05
C SER A 10 37.02 25.57 -60.53
N ALA A 11 36.75 25.64 -61.84
CA ALA A 11 35.53 25.09 -62.44
C ALA A 11 35.56 23.56 -62.50
N SER A 12 36.71 22.95 -62.80
CA SER A 12 36.86 21.48 -62.78
C SER A 12 36.86 20.88 -61.37
N GLU A 13 37.49 21.54 -60.38
CA GLU A 13 37.43 21.09 -58.98
C GLU A 13 36.01 21.21 -58.42
N SER A 14 35.27 22.27 -58.77
CA SER A 14 33.88 22.42 -58.33
C SER A 14 32.91 21.44 -59.01
N GLU A 15 33.15 21.05 -60.27
CA GLU A 15 32.38 19.98 -60.93
C GLU A 15 32.69 18.58 -60.37
N GLU A 16 33.94 18.30 -60.00
CA GLU A 16 34.34 17.04 -59.36
C GLU A 16 33.82 16.93 -57.92
N GLU A 17 33.84 18.01 -57.13
CA GLU A 17 33.27 18.02 -55.77
C GLU A 17 31.74 17.83 -55.80
N VAL A 18 31.04 18.44 -56.75
CA VAL A 18 29.58 18.24 -56.92
C VAL A 18 29.27 16.80 -57.31
N SER A 19 30.06 16.18 -58.19
CA SER A 19 29.93 14.77 -58.57
C SER A 19 30.20 13.80 -57.40
N GLN A 20 31.20 14.10 -56.57
CA GLN A 20 31.51 13.32 -55.37
C GLN A 20 30.42 13.45 -54.29
N ASP A 21 29.86 14.65 -54.10
CA ASP A 21 28.76 14.91 -53.16
C ASP A 21 27.46 14.24 -53.63
N GLU A 22 27.16 14.24 -54.93
CA GLU A 22 26.01 13.52 -55.51
C GLU A 22 26.14 12.01 -55.33
N THR A 23 27.32 11.43 -55.54
CA THR A 23 27.53 9.99 -55.34
C THR A 23 27.51 9.58 -53.87
N GLN A 24 27.95 10.44 -52.95
CA GLN A 24 27.81 10.22 -51.51
C GLN A 24 26.33 10.28 -51.07
N LYS A 25 25.57 11.27 -51.55
CA LYS A 25 24.12 11.37 -51.30
C LYS A 25 23.35 10.16 -51.82
N GLN A 26 23.68 9.66 -53.01
CA GLN A 26 23.06 8.45 -53.57
C GLN A 26 23.35 7.20 -52.73
N LYS A 27 24.58 7.05 -52.22
CA LYS A 27 24.95 5.93 -51.33
C LYS A 27 24.25 6.00 -49.98
N GLU A 28 24.15 7.19 -49.40
CA GLU A 28 23.46 7.40 -48.11
C GLU A 28 21.95 7.17 -48.24
N GLU A 29 21.34 7.59 -49.36
CA GLU A 29 19.94 7.31 -49.65
C GLU A 29 19.68 5.81 -49.89
N GLU A 30 20.57 5.11 -50.59
CA GLU A 30 20.48 3.65 -50.78
C GLU A 30 20.64 2.88 -49.46
N GLU A 31 21.57 3.30 -48.60
CA GLU A 31 21.77 2.68 -47.28
C GLU A 31 20.55 2.91 -46.37
N ARG A 32 19.98 4.12 -46.40
CA ARG A 32 18.76 4.43 -45.67
C ARG A 32 17.56 3.61 -46.15
N ARG A 33 17.42 3.41 -47.47
CA ARG A 33 16.40 2.52 -48.05
C ARG A 33 16.59 1.06 -47.63
N LYS A 34 17.83 0.56 -47.58
CA LYS A 34 18.14 -0.81 -47.12
C LYS A 34 17.81 -0.99 -45.64
N ARG A 35 18.16 -0.03 -44.77
CA ARG A 35 17.82 -0.06 -43.34
C ARG A 35 16.30 -0.01 -43.10
N GLU A 36 15.57 0.78 -43.89
CA GLU A 36 14.11 0.86 -43.82
C GLU A 36 13.43 -0.44 -44.28
N GLU A 37 13.94 -1.08 -45.34
CA GLU A 37 13.44 -2.37 -45.80
C GLU A 37 13.73 -3.50 -44.79
N GLU A 38 14.91 -3.49 -44.18
CA GLU A 38 15.29 -4.45 -43.14
C GLU A 38 14.42 -4.28 -41.88
N ALA A 39 14.22 -3.05 -41.41
CA ALA A 39 13.33 -2.76 -40.28
C ALA A 39 11.89 -3.22 -40.55
N ARG A 40 11.38 -3.02 -41.78
CA ARG A 40 10.04 -3.48 -42.18
C ARG A 40 9.94 -5.01 -42.23
N ARG A 41 11.01 -5.72 -42.62
CA ARG A 41 11.07 -7.19 -42.59
C ARG A 41 11.13 -7.72 -41.16
N GLU A 42 11.90 -7.07 -40.28
CA GLU A 42 12.00 -7.44 -38.87
C GLU A 42 10.67 -7.21 -38.14
N GLU A 43 9.99 -6.09 -38.37
CA GLU A 43 8.67 -5.81 -37.81
C GLU A 43 7.63 -6.85 -38.26
N ALA A 44 7.60 -7.18 -39.55
CA ALA A 44 6.71 -8.21 -40.08
C ALA A 44 7.02 -9.61 -39.52
N ALA A 45 8.29 -9.92 -39.25
CA ALA A 45 8.68 -11.17 -38.60
C ALA A 45 8.26 -11.20 -37.12
N ALA A 46 8.43 -10.10 -36.39
CA ALA A 46 8.00 -9.95 -35.00
C ALA A 46 6.47 -10.04 -34.87
N GLU A 47 5.71 -9.45 -35.79
CA GLU A 47 4.24 -9.57 -35.81
C GLU A 47 3.79 -11.02 -36.05
N ARG A 48 4.45 -11.73 -36.98
CA ARG A 48 4.18 -13.15 -37.23
C ARG A 48 4.51 -14.01 -36.02
N GLN A 49 5.63 -13.76 -35.33
CA GLN A 49 5.98 -14.47 -34.11
C GLN A 49 4.95 -14.21 -32.99
N ARG A 50 4.54 -12.96 -32.76
CA ARG A 50 3.49 -12.62 -31.79
C ARG A 50 2.17 -13.32 -32.10
N LYS A 51 1.77 -13.36 -33.37
CA LYS A 51 0.55 -14.04 -33.81
C LYS A 51 0.64 -15.57 -33.65
N GLN A 52 1.81 -16.16 -33.90
CA GLN A 52 2.06 -17.58 -33.67
C GLN A 52 2.04 -17.92 -32.17
N GLU A 53 2.67 -17.10 -31.33
CA GLU A 53 2.68 -17.28 -29.87
C GLU A 53 1.27 -17.14 -29.27
N GLU A 54 0.49 -16.15 -29.71
CA GLU A 54 -0.90 -16.00 -29.29
C GLU A 54 -1.76 -17.20 -29.70
N LYS A 55 -1.58 -17.69 -30.94
CA LYS A 55 -2.29 -18.86 -31.43
C LYS A 55 -1.89 -20.11 -30.64
N ALA A 56 -0.60 -20.32 -30.38
CA ALA A 56 -0.08 -21.43 -29.58
C ALA A 56 -0.60 -21.37 -28.14
N LYS A 57 -0.70 -20.17 -27.54
CA LYS A 57 -1.24 -19.98 -26.19
C LYS A 57 -2.74 -20.30 -26.13
N ARG A 58 -3.52 -19.86 -27.12
CA ARG A 58 -4.96 -20.21 -27.24
C ARG A 58 -5.15 -21.71 -27.45
N GLU A 59 -4.33 -22.33 -28.29
CA GLU A 59 -4.38 -23.77 -28.55
C GLU A 59 -3.97 -24.59 -27.32
N ALA A 60 -2.94 -24.16 -26.58
CA ALA A 60 -2.55 -24.77 -25.30
C ALA A 60 -3.63 -24.63 -24.23
N GLU A 61 -4.31 -23.48 -24.15
CA GLU A 61 -5.45 -23.27 -23.24
C GLU A 61 -6.64 -24.18 -23.61
N GLU A 62 -6.95 -24.31 -24.90
CA GLU A 62 -8.03 -25.18 -25.38
C GLU A 62 -7.69 -26.67 -25.18
N ALA A 63 -6.44 -27.07 -25.43
CA ALA A 63 -5.95 -28.42 -25.16
C ALA A 63 -5.98 -28.73 -23.65
N ALA A 64 -5.55 -27.80 -22.80
CA ALA A 64 -5.67 -27.93 -21.35
C ALA A 64 -7.14 -28.02 -20.90
N LYS A 65 -8.06 -27.32 -21.57
CA LYS A 65 -9.51 -27.42 -21.30
C LYS A 65 -10.10 -28.76 -21.74
N LYS A 66 -9.66 -29.32 -22.87
CA LYS A 66 -10.07 -30.65 -23.39
C LYS A 66 -9.49 -31.81 -22.59
N GLN A 67 -8.29 -31.68 -22.03
CA GLN A 67 -7.70 -32.68 -21.12
C GLN A 67 -8.39 -32.73 -19.75
N ARG A 68 -9.23 -31.76 -19.40
CA ARG A 68 -10.08 -31.83 -18.20
C ARG A 68 -11.24 -32.78 -18.46
N LYS A 69 -11.17 -33.97 -17.86
CA LYS A 69 -12.17 -35.05 -17.98
C LYS A 69 -13.61 -34.53 -17.79
N PRO A 70 -14.56 -34.89 -18.68
CA PRO A 70 -15.98 -34.55 -18.52
C PRO A 70 -16.53 -35.38 -17.36
N GLY A 71 -16.60 -34.80 -16.16
CA GLY A 71 -17.07 -35.53 -14.97
C GLY A 71 -16.67 -34.95 -13.62
N GLN A 72 -15.67 -34.04 -13.56
CA GLN A 72 -15.46 -33.25 -12.34
C GLN A 72 -16.55 -32.19 -12.22
N LYS A 73 -17.68 -32.59 -11.61
CA LYS A 73 -18.73 -31.69 -11.14
C LYS A 73 -18.08 -30.53 -10.40
N ARG A 74 -18.32 -29.29 -10.88
CA ARG A 74 -17.90 -28.05 -10.22
C ARG A 74 -18.50 -28.04 -8.81
N LYS A 75 -17.76 -28.54 -7.80
CA LYS A 75 -18.20 -28.50 -6.40
C LYS A 75 -18.09 -27.05 -5.89
N GLY A 76 -19.20 -26.33 -5.94
CA GLY A 76 -19.45 -25.09 -5.20
C GLY A 76 -18.94 -23.78 -5.83
N LEU A 77 -19.71 -22.70 -5.61
CA LEU A 77 -19.60 -21.31 -6.08
C LEU A 77 -18.53 -21.09 -7.16
N GLY A 78 -18.96 -21.08 -8.43
CA GLY A 78 -18.23 -20.51 -9.55
C GLY A 78 -17.09 -21.34 -10.17
N GLY A 79 -16.71 -22.50 -9.62
CA GLY A 79 -15.61 -23.31 -10.19
C GLY A 79 -14.24 -22.63 -10.15
N LEU A 80 -14.06 -21.62 -9.30
CA LEU A 80 -12.75 -21.08 -8.99
C LEU A 80 -11.91 -22.11 -8.22
N SER A 81 -10.60 -22.15 -8.50
CA SER A 81 -9.61 -22.90 -7.72
C SER A 81 -9.72 -22.51 -6.22
N PRO A 82 -9.53 -23.45 -5.28
CA PRO A 82 -9.46 -23.15 -3.85
C PRO A 82 -8.53 -21.99 -3.49
N GLU A 83 -7.40 -21.87 -4.20
CA GLU A 83 -6.43 -20.77 -4.02
C GLU A 83 -7.04 -19.42 -4.40
N LYS A 84 -7.74 -19.35 -5.54
CA LYS A 84 -8.43 -18.13 -5.98
C LYS A 84 -9.56 -17.74 -5.03
N LYS A 85 -10.29 -18.72 -4.47
CA LYS A 85 -11.33 -18.45 -3.45
C LYS A 85 -10.72 -17.88 -2.16
N ARG A 86 -9.56 -18.37 -1.73
CA ARG A 86 -8.84 -17.84 -0.57
C ARG A 86 -8.35 -16.41 -0.82
N LEU A 87 -7.73 -16.15 -1.98
CA LEU A 87 -7.27 -14.82 -2.35
C LEU A 87 -8.44 -13.84 -2.43
N LEU A 88 -9.56 -14.23 -3.05
CA LEU A 88 -10.76 -13.41 -3.12
C LEU A 88 -11.32 -13.07 -1.73
N LYS A 89 -11.39 -14.04 -0.82
CA LYS A 89 -11.80 -13.80 0.57
C LYS A 89 -10.88 -12.80 1.26
N GLN A 90 -9.57 -12.91 1.05
CA GLN A 90 -8.59 -11.97 1.61
C GLN A 90 -8.80 -10.56 1.05
N LEU A 91 -9.00 -10.41 -0.26
CA LEU A 91 -9.26 -9.11 -0.89
C LEU A 91 -10.57 -8.49 -0.40
N ILE A 92 -11.64 -9.28 -0.23
CA ILE A 92 -12.91 -8.80 0.31
C ILE A 92 -12.73 -8.32 1.75
N MET A 93 -12.00 -9.07 2.58
CA MET A 93 -11.75 -8.69 3.97
C MET A 93 -10.87 -7.44 4.07
N GLN A 94 -9.86 -7.31 3.20
CA GLN A 94 -9.02 -6.12 3.11
C GLN A 94 -9.85 -4.89 2.69
N LYS A 95 -10.63 -5.01 1.63
CA LYS A 95 -11.53 -3.94 1.19
C LYS A 95 -12.53 -3.54 2.26
N ALA A 96 -13.14 -4.51 2.96
CA ALA A 96 -14.05 -4.23 4.07
C ALA A 96 -13.36 -3.51 5.23
N ALA A 97 -12.11 -3.87 5.54
CA ALA A 97 -11.33 -3.18 6.57
C ALA A 97 -10.97 -1.75 6.17
N ASP A 98 -10.64 -1.53 4.89
CA ASP A 98 -10.33 -0.19 4.37
C ASP A 98 -11.59 0.70 4.33
N GLU A 99 -12.73 0.15 3.90
CA GLU A 99 -14.04 0.83 3.95
C GLU A 99 -14.45 1.18 5.39
N MET A 100 -14.26 0.25 6.34
CA MET A 100 -14.53 0.50 7.76
C MET A 100 -13.70 1.66 8.31
N LYS A 101 -12.41 1.72 7.95
CA LYS A 101 -11.53 2.83 8.36
C LYS A 101 -11.93 4.15 7.70
N ALA A 102 -12.29 4.13 6.42
CA ALA A 102 -12.75 5.30 5.70
C ALA A 102 -14.06 5.85 6.30
N GLU A 103 -15.00 4.97 6.65
CA GLU A 103 -16.24 5.34 7.33
C GLU A 103 -15.97 5.91 8.72
N MET A 104 -15.08 5.30 9.51
CA MET A 104 -14.67 5.83 10.81
C MET A 104 -14.08 7.24 10.69
N LYS A 105 -13.20 7.47 9.70
CA LYS A 105 -12.63 8.78 9.43
C LYS A 105 -13.71 9.80 9.05
N LYS A 106 -14.61 9.43 8.14
CA LYS A 106 -15.72 10.29 7.71
C LYS A 106 -16.64 10.64 8.88
N ARG A 107 -16.99 9.66 9.73
CA ARG A 107 -17.81 9.87 10.92
C ARG A 107 -17.13 10.80 11.93
N GLN A 108 -15.80 10.68 12.08
CA GLN A 108 -15.03 11.57 12.93
C GLN A 108 -14.97 12.99 12.35
N GLU A 109 -14.77 13.16 11.05
CA GLU A 109 -14.83 14.46 10.37
C GLU A 109 -16.21 15.12 10.48
N GLU A 110 -17.29 14.34 10.29
CA GLU A 110 -18.67 14.81 10.47
C GLU A 110 -18.91 15.26 11.93
N LYS A 111 -18.41 14.49 12.90
CA LYS A 111 -18.46 14.86 14.33
C LYS A 111 -17.68 16.16 14.58
N ASP A 112 -16.48 16.30 14.03
CA ASP A 112 -15.66 17.49 14.23
C ASP A 112 -16.28 18.72 13.55
N ASN A 113 -16.86 18.56 12.38
CA ASN A 113 -17.61 19.62 11.69
C ASN A 113 -18.86 20.02 12.48
N TYR A 114 -19.60 19.05 13.03
CA TYR A 114 -20.75 19.31 13.90
C TYR A 114 -20.32 20.08 15.15
N LEU A 115 -19.24 19.64 15.83
CA LEU A 115 -18.72 20.31 17.01
C LEU A 115 -18.26 21.74 16.71
N ARG A 116 -17.54 21.96 15.60
CA ARG A 116 -17.14 23.30 15.13
C ARG A 116 -18.35 24.22 14.89
N SER A 117 -19.44 23.69 14.34
CA SER A 117 -20.66 24.47 14.11
C SER A 117 -21.42 24.80 15.41
N ARG A 118 -21.40 23.88 16.37
CA ARG A 118 -22.19 23.97 17.62
C ARG A 118 -21.47 24.73 18.74
N VAL A 119 -20.15 24.61 18.78
CA VAL A 119 -19.25 25.23 19.76
C VAL A 119 -18.39 26.24 19.03
N GLN A 120 -18.89 27.47 18.95
CA GLN A 120 -18.11 28.58 18.41
C GLN A 120 -17.02 29.01 19.40
N PRO A 121 -15.85 29.49 18.92
CA PRO A 121 -14.83 30.06 19.77
C PRO A 121 -15.40 31.17 20.66
N LEU A 122 -15.02 31.16 21.94
CA LEU A 122 -15.51 32.13 22.89
C LEU A 122 -14.85 33.49 22.63
N GLN A 123 -15.66 34.47 22.25
CA GLN A 123 -15.20 35.86 22.05
C GLN A 123 -15.38 36.63 23.36
N LEU A 124 -14.27 37.06 23.95
CA LEU A 124 -14.23 37.84 25.19
C LEU A 124 -13.70 39.27 24.99
N ASP A 125 -13.16 39.57 23.81
CA ASP A 125 -12.49 40.84 23.53
C ASP A 125 -13.50 41.99 23.48
N GLY A 126 -13.18 43.09 24.16
CA GLY A 126 -13.99 44.32 24.15
C GLY A 126 -15.26 44.28 25.02
N LEU A 127 -15.48 43.22 25.81
CA LEU A 127 -16.60 43.13 26.75
C LEU A 127 -16.31 43.89 28.05
N ASP A 128 -17.30 44.64 28.54
CA ASP A 128 -17.25 45.29 29.85
C ASP A 128 -17.59 44.29 30.99
N ASN A 129 -17.31 44.67 32.24
CA ASN A 129 -17.54 43.79 33.39
C ASN A 129 -19.00 43.32 33.51
N SER A 130 -19.96 44.16 33.12
CA SER A 130 -21.38 43.84 33.13
C SER A 130 -21.75 42.80 32.07
N ALA A 131 -21.29 42.97 30.82
CA ALA A 131 -21.52 42.00 29.76
C ALA A 131 -20.78 40.68 30.02
N LEU A 132 -19.59 40.72 30.61
CA LEU A 132 -18.86 39.51 30.99
C LEU A 132 -19.65 38.70 32.04
N ALA A 133 -20.19 39.35 33.08
CA ALA A 133 -21.02 38.69 34.08
C ALA A 133 -22.32 38.10 33.49
N LYS A 134 -22.92 38.77 32.50
CA LYS A 134 -24.08 38.23 31.75
C LYS A 134 -23.68 37.00 30.93
N LYS A 135 -22.53 37.03 30.24
CA LYS A 135 -22.03 35.92 29.43
C LYS A 135 -21.76 34.67 30.27
N VAL A 136 -21.17 34.84 31.45
CA VAL A 136 -20.95 33.73 32.40
C VAL A 136 -22.27 33.08 32.81
N ARG A 137 -23.30 33.88 33.14
CA ARG A 137 -24.63 33.36 33.50
C ARG A 137 -25.30 32.62 32.34
N GLU A 138 -25.19 33.14 31.12
CA GLU A 138 -25.71 32.50 29.90
C GLU A 138 -25.03 31.14 29.66
N LEU A 139 -23.70 31.08 29.73
CA LEU A 139 -22.94 29.84 29.55
C LEU A 139 -23.29 28.81 30.63
N HIS A 140 -23.42 29.24 31.89
CA HIS A 140 -23.80 28.36 32.98
C HIS A 140 -25.20 27.75 32.77
N ALA A 141 -26.19 28.57 32.38
CA ALA A 141 -27.53 28.07 32.06
C ALA A 141 -27.51 27.08 30.89
N ARG A 142 -26.71 27.36 29.86
CA ARG A 142 -26.52 26.45 28.71
C ARG A 142 -25.88 25.13 29.13
N VAL A 143 -24.89 25.14 30.03
CA VAL A 143 -24.27 23.91 30.55
C VAL A 143 -25.30 23.06 31.29
N ALA A 144 -26.08 23.66 32.19
CA ALA A 144 -27.12 22.92 32.93
C ALA A 144 -28.14 22.26 32.00
N GLN A 145 -28.55 22.93 30.92
CA GLN A 145 -29.42 22.33 29.91
C GLN A 145 -28.75 21.16 29.18
N LEU A 146 -27.50 21.34 28.71
CA LEU A 146 -26.75 20.30 27.99
C LEU A 146 -26.47 19.07 28.87
N GLU A 147 -26.28 19.25 30.18
CA GLU A 147 -26.15 18.14 31.12
C GLU A 147 -27.44 17.32 31.23
N GLY A 148 -28.60 17.99 31.23
CA GLY A 148 -29.90 17.31 31.14
C GLY A 148 -30.06 16.51 29.85
N GLU A 149 -29.76 17.13 28.71
CA GLU A 149 -29.81 16.45 27.40
C GLU A 149 -28.85 15.25 27.35
N LYS A 150 -27.64 15.39 27.91
CA LYS A 150 -26.66 14.30 28.03
C LYS A 150 -27.21 13.16 28.87
N TYR A 151 -27.82 13.45 30.02
CA TYR A 151 -28.42 12.44 30.88
C TYR A 151 -29.51 11.65 30.13
N ASP A 152 -30.40 12.33 29.40
CA ASP A 152 -31.45 11.68 28.62
C ASP A 152 -30.88 10.72 27.57
N TRP A 153 -29.79 11.13 26.88
CA TRP A 153 -29.10 10.26 25.93
C TRP A 153 -28.44 9.06 26.60
N GLU A 154 -27.80 9.25 27.75
CA GLU A 154 -27.18 8.15 28.51
C GLU A 154 -28.23 7.12 28.96
N VAL A 155 -29.40 7.56 29.44
CA VAL A 155 -30.47 6.65 29.86
C VAL A 155 -31.02 5.87 28.66
N LYS A 156 -31.21 6.53 27.51
CA LYS A 156 -31.61 5.86 26.26
C LYS A 156 -30.59 4.82 25.82
N LEU A 157 -29.30 5.15 25.87
CA LEU A 157 -28.22 4.22 25.50
C LEU A 157 -28.18 3.02 26.44
N ARG A 158 -28.26 3.23 27.76
CA ARG A 158 -28.33 2.14 28.75
C ARG A 158 -29.50 1.20 28.49
N ARG A 159 -30.67 1.74 28.14
CA ARG A 159 -31.84 0.92 27.79
C ARG A 159 -31.59 0.09 26.53
N GLN A 160 -30.99 0.69 25.50
CA GLN A 160 -30.64 -0.01 24.27
C GLN A 160 -29.59 -1.10 24.52
N ASP A 161 -28.60 -0.86 25.37
CA ASP A 161 -27.58 -1.86 25.72
C ASP A 161 -28.21 -3.07 26.42
N ILE A 162 -29.15 -2.84 27.34
CA ILE A 162 -29.92 -3.91 28.00
C ILE A 162 -30.71 -4.70 26.96
N GLU A 163 -31.43 -4.02 26.07
CA GLU A 163 -32.21 -4.65 25.01
C GLU A 163 -31.34 -5.49 24.06
N ILE A 164 -30.20 -4.96 23.62
CA ILE A 164 -29.23 -5.68 22.79
C ILE A 164 -28.70 -6.92 23.51
N ASN A 165 -28.40 -6.81 24.81
CA ASN A 165 -27.93 -7.94 25.60
C ASN A 165 -29.00 -9.02 25.74
N GLU A 166 -30.25 -8.64 26.04
CA GLU A 166 -31.38 -9.57 26.08
C GLU A 166 -31.61 -10.27 24.74
N LEU A 167 -31.57 -9.53 23.63
CA LEU A 167 -31.71 -10.09 22.29
C LEU A 167 -30.54 -11.02 21.95
N THR A 168 -29.32 -10.66 22.34
CA THR A 168 -28.12 -11.49 22.15
C THR A 168 -28.24 -12.80 22.92
N MET A 169 -28.73 -12.76 24.16
CA MET A 169 -29.03 -13.97 24.95
C MET A 169 -30.08 -14.84 24.26
N LYS A 170 -31.21 -14.27 23.82
CA LYS A 170 -32.27 -14.99 23.09
C LYS A 170 -31.74 -15.66 21.82
N VAL A 171 -30.93 -14.96 21.03
CA VAL A 171 -30.32 -15.52 19.81
C VAL A 171 -29.38 -16.69 20.15
N ASN A 172 -28.60 -16.57 21.22
CA ASN A 172 -27.70 -17.64 21.66
C ASN A 172 -28.47 -18.87 22.16
N ASP A 173 -29.57 -18.68 22.89
CA ASP A 173 -30.42 -19.78 23.36
C ASP A 173 -31.11 -20.50 22.18
N VAL A 174 -31.59 -19.76 21.18
CA VAL A 174 -32.16 -20.35 19.94
C VAL A 174 -31.11 -21.10 19.13
N LYS A 175 -29.88 -20.57 19.04
CA LYS A 175 -28.76 -21.24 18.37
C LYS A 175 -28.27 -22.49 19.13
N GLY A 176 -28.72 -22.65 20.37
CA GLY A 176 -28.31 -23.71 21.29
C GLY A 176 -26.97 -23.39 21.92
N LYS A 177 -26.96 -23.25 23.25
CA LYS A 177 -25.73 -23.10 24.07
C LYS A 177 -24.69 -24.21 23.82
N PHE A 178 -25.13 -25.34 23.26
CA PHE A 178 -24.32 -26.49 22.91
C PHE A 178 -24.31 -26.71 21.38
N VAL A 179 -23.63 -25.83 20.64
CA VAL A 179 -23.23 -26.16 19.27
C VAL A 179 -22.25 -27.32 19.38
N LYS A 180 -22.74 -28.57 19.26
CA LYS A 180 -21.91 -29.77 19.38
C LYS A 180 -20.72 -29.62 18.43
N PRO A 181 -19.49 -29.43 18.93
CA PRO A 181 -18.35 -29.28 18.06
C PRO A 181 -18.23 -30.56 17.25
N VAL A 182 -18.17 -30.44 15.93
CA VAL A 182 -18.02 -31.61 15.07
C VAL A 182 -16.67 -32.25 15.39
N LEU A 183 -16.71 -33.39 16.09
CA LEU A 183 -15.52 -34.13 16.49
C LEU A 183 -14.80 -34.62 15.23
N LYS A 184 -13.75 -33.91 14.82
CA LYS A 184 -12.86 -34.37 13.75
C LYS A 184 -11.95 -35.45 14.34
N LYS A 185 -11.78 -36.56 13.61
CA LYS A 185 -10.81 -37.60 13.96
C LYS A 185 -9.40 -37.00 13.85
N VAL A 186 -8.89 -36.50 14.97
CA VAL A 186 -7.51 -36.03 15.07
C VAL A 186 -6.61 -37.25 15.27
N SER A 187 -5.75 -37.55 14.29
CA SER A 187 -4.68 -38.51 14.55
C SER A 187 -3.63 -37.85 15.44
N LYS A 188 -3.19 -38.51 16.51
CA LYS A 188 -2.20 -37.96 17.46
C LYS A 188 -0.86 -37.63 16.78
N THR A 189 -0.57 -38.27 15.65
CA THR A 189 0.69 -38.15 14.91
C THR A 189 0.67 -37.08 13.83
N GLU A 190 -0.47 -36.75 13.22
CA GLU A 190 -0.54 -35.75 12.14
C GLU A 190 -0.20 -34.33 12.63
N SER A 191 -0.61 -33.97 13.85
CA SER A 191 -0.23 -32.68 14.44
C SER A 191 1.26 -32.59 14.80
N GLN A 192 1.88 -33.73 15.16
CA GLN A 192 3.31 -33.83 15.44
C GLN A 192 4.13 -33.80 14.14
N LEU A 193 3.70 -34.54 13.10
CA LEU A 193 4.31 -34.54 11.79
C LEU A 193 4.20 -33.17 11.11
N ALA A 194 3.03 -32.52 11.15
CA ALA A 194 2.87 -31.16 10.63
C ALA A 194 3.74 -30.14 11.37
N ARG A 195 4.03 -30.36 12.67
CA ARG A 195 4.97 -29.52 13.44
C ARG A 195 6.41 -29.78 13.04
N ILE A 196 6.79 -31.02 12.74
CA ILE A 196 8.11 -31.39 12.22
C ILE A 196 8.31 -30.80 10.83
N GLU A 197 7.36 -30.98 9.91
CA GLU A 197 7.43 -30.40 8.56
C GLU A 197 7.49 -28.87 8.57
N LYS A 198 6.78 -28.21 9.49
CA LYS A 198 6.90 -26.75 9.66
C LYS A 198 8.26 -26.35 10.17
N LYS A 199 8.81 -27.04 11.18
CA LYS A 199 10.17 -26.80 11.68
C LYS A 199 11.21 -27.01 10.59
N GLU A 200 11.06 -28.07 9.81
CA GLU A 200 11.93 -28.38 8.67
C GLU A 200 11.81 -27.31 7.57
N LYS A 201 10.60 -26.86 7.20
CA LYS A 201 10.42 -25.74 6.26
C LYS A 201 10.98 -24.42 6.77
N THR A 202 11.00 -24.22 8.09
CA THR A 202 11.58 -23.01 8.71
C THR A 202 13.10 -23.09 8.77
N LEU A 203 13.68 -24.27 9.01
CA LEU A 203 15.13 -24.52 9.02
C LEU A 203 15.73 -24.64 7.61
N ALA A 204 15.01 -25.26 6.68
CA ALA A 204 15.35 -25.38 5.26
C ALA A 204 15.11 -24.08 4.48
N SER A 205 14.53 -23.06 5.12
CA SER A 205 14.46 -21.73 4.53
C SER A 205 15.86 -21.12 4.55
N PHE A 206 16.56 -21.20 3.42
CA PHE A 206 17.89 -20.58 3.23
C PHE A 206 17.92 -19.09 3.61
N ARG A 207 16.76 -18.44 3.59
CA ARG A 207 16.56 -17.03 3.93
C ARG A 207 16.72 -16.72 5.42
N THR A 208 16.41 -17.66 6.32
CA THR A 208 16.54 -17.45 7.77
C THR A 208 17.95 -17.69 8.29
N GLN A 209 18.78 -18.42 7.54
CA GLN A 209 20.18 -18.70 7.88
C GLN A 209 21.14 -17.61 7.35
N LEU A 210 20.66 -16.75 6.45
CA LEU A 210 21.40 -15.58 5.99
C LEU A 210 21.09 -14.40 6.91
N LYS A 211 22.13 -13.72 7.40
CA LYS A 211 21.97 -12.39 8.00
C LYS A 211 21.43 -11.48 6.90
N SER A 212 20.16 -11.08 6.99
CA SER A 212 19.58 -10.06 6.12
C SER A 212 20.40 -8.79 6.30
N THR A 213 21.32 -8.51 5.38
CA THR A 213 21.89 -7.17 5.27
C THR A 213 20.70 -6.29 4.87
N GLY A 214 20.33 -5.33 5.71
CA GLY A 214 19.12 -4.51 5.57
C GLY A 214 19.12 -3.58 4.34
N GLN A 215 19.74 -3.98 3.24
CA GLN A 215 19.84 -3.25 1.99
C GLN A 215 19.17 -4.06 0.88
N ASN A 216 17.87 -3.82 0.68
CA ASN A 216 17.21 -4.19 -0.56
C ASN A 216 17.70 -3.23 -1.65
N LYS A 217 18.78 -3.59 -2.37
CA LYS A 217 19.31 -2.84 -3.53
C LYS A 217 18.34 -2.72 -4.73
N PHE A 218 17.09 -3.16 -4.59
CA PHE A 218 16.03 -3.07 -5.59
C PHE A 218 14.71 -2.50 -5.03
N ALA A 219 14.69 -2.02 -3.78
CA ALA A 219 13.59 -1.19 -3.32
C ALA A 219 13.81 0.21 -3.88
N LEU A 220 12.92 0.63 -4.78
CA LEU A 220 12.84 1.98 -5.32
C LEU A 220 12.99 2.98 -4.17
N GLU A 221 13.94 3.90 -4.30
CA GLU A 221 14.14 5.02 -3.38
C GLU A 221 12.81 5.75 -3.18
N GLU A 222 12.24 5.64 -1.98
CA GLU A 222 11.43 6.71 -1.42
C GLU A 222 12.25 7.31 -0.28
N LYS A 223 12.68 8.54 -0.57
CA LYS A 223 13.51 9.43 0.22
C LYS A 223 12.94 9.61 1.63
N ASP A 224 13.62 9.07 2.63
CA ASP A 224 13.47 9.46 4.04
C ASP A 224 14.85 9.64 4.69
N GLU A 225 15.47 10.79 4.42
CA GLU A 225 16.61 11.31 5.18
C GLU A 225 16.12 11.83 6.54
N ALA A 226 15.82 10.94 7.50
CA ALA A 226 15.38 11.38 8.81
C ALA A 226 15.67 10.40 9.96
N SER A 227 16.89 9.86 10.10
CA SER A 227 17.24 9.19 11.38
C SER A 227 18.74 9.00 11.65
N HIS A 228 19.58 10.00 11.42
CA HIS A 228 20.92 10.03 12.03
C HIS A 228 21.23 11.41 12.63
N LYS A 229 20.56 11.73 13.72
CA LYS A 229 21.07 12.67 14.73
C LYS A 229 21.43 11.84 15.95
N VAL A 230 22.73 11.59 16.11
CA VAL A 230 23.29 11.03 17.34
C VAL A 230 23.55 12.23 18.23
N ASP A 231 22.75 12.44 19.27
CA ASP A 231 22.89 13.59 20.18
C ASP A 231 24.10 13.38 21.10
N PHE A 232 25.23 13.99 20.75
CA PHE A 232 26.46 14.03 21.58
C PHE A 232 26.37 15.00 22.77
N ARG A 233 25.18 15.55 23.08
CA ARG A 233 25.00 16.65 24.03
C ARG A 233 24.85 16.21 25.50
N ASP A 234 24.72 14.92 25.78
CA ASP A 234 24.52 14.40 27.13
C ASP A 234 25.81 14.04 27.89
N GLN A 235 27.00 14.20 27.28
CA GLN A 235 28.29 13.86 27.92
C GLN A 235 29.05 15.05 28.55
N LEU A 236 28.43 16.22 28.66
CA LEU A 236 29.03 17.37 29.35
C LEU A 236 28.09 17.94 30.42
N LYS A 237 28.01 17.25 31.56
CA LYS A 237 27.64 17.91 32.82
C LYS A 237 28.92 18.48 33.46
N PRO A 238 28.97 19.78 33.79
CA PRO A 238 30.14 20.39 34.41
C PRO A 238 30.29 19.91 35.85
N ALA A 239 31.52 19.53 36.20
CA ALA A 239 31.94 19.35 37.58
C ALA A 239 31.86 20.70 38.31
N GLY A 240 31.10 20.75 39.40
CA GLY A 240 30.97 21.93 40.24
C GLY A 240 30.42 21.57 41.62
N GLU A 241 31.33 21.61 42.60
CA GLU A 241 31.16 21.88 44.03
C GLU A 241 30.29 20.96 44.90
N GLY A 242 30.90 20.45 45.97
CA GLY A 242 30.19 19.93 47.14
C GLY A 242 30.97 18.93 47.97
N ASP A 243 32.02 19.40 48.64
CA ASP A 243 32.73 18.72 49.72
C ASP A 243 31.76 18.26 50.85
N ALA A 244 31.83 16.98 51.22
CA ALA A 244 31.76 16.49 52.62
C ALA A 244 31.74 14.94 52.66
N PRO A 245 32.76 14.27 53.24
CA PRO A 245 32.63 12.90 53.71
C PRO A 245 32.32 12.90 55.21
N LYS A 246 31.21 12.28 55.60
CA LYS A 246 31.03 11.75 56.96
C LYS A 246 30.34 10.39 56.87
N GLU A 247 31.14 9.34 56.94
CA GLU A 247 30.87 8.15 57.78
C GLU A 247 31.95 7.08 57.61
N ALA A 248 32.50 6.60 58.74
CA ALA A 248 32.96 5.24 59.07
C ALA A 248 34.00 5.37 60.21
N ALA A 249 33.72 5.00 61.47
CA ALA A 249 33.55 3.66 62.06
C ALA A 249 34.84 3.20 62.78
N GLU A 250 34.64 2.58 63.95
CA GLU A 250 35.58 1.77 64.76
C GLU A 250 36.84 2.44 65.35
N GLU A 251 36.79 2.81 66.65
CA GLU A 251 37.20 1.96 67.80
C GLU A 251 36.52 2.48 69.08
#